data_AF-A0A2E6JMY9-F1
#
_entry.id   AF-A0A2E6JMY9-F1
#
_cell.length_a   1.000
_cell.length_b   1.000
_cell.length_c   1.000
_cell.angle_alpha   90.00
_cell.angle_beta   90.00
_cell.angle_gamma   90.00
#
_symmetry.space_group_name_H-M   'P 1'
#
loop_
_entity.id
_entity.type
_entity.pdbx_description
1 polymer ?
#
loop_
_entity_poly.entity_id
_entity_poly.type
_entity_poly.pdbx_seq_one_letter_code
_entity_poly.pdbx_strand_id
1 'polypeptide(L)'
;MSGPPRRPHTLSPSAWNRFEACPRQYWLSRQGLPKKAGMAASLGTAVHASIEDLAQIDLTNRDDAETNWMPSLAADFLKHRWEEEKSVFMKTPRRPKWKEEDYPKAKKHQVGAIYLLLKFVKLPTCSLEEITIGMWKKVLSCVLAVEAELRTSDDKLMGRLDLLMAEKSQSGEVVSWVVADLKTGRAPKNELKPEVQRQLLLYRDILLSNNPNAPPLKTQGWYSENAHAYSAEGDSVMDDALRAWESSHVTDNPLEATPGPTSCGGFCDWKAWCPHWMSWQQSSGMQSDFVDMVVLIHSYQTSNGLAIAEFCEALDTSGRVIPTGDRKPLRFDHRAKEVFEVMLEQGHKGPVFISGVMAKGETLRAGHWCDVLPFSPIPDA
;
A
#
# COMPACT_ATOMS: atom_id res chain seq x y z
N MET A 1 6.93 -35.55 14.84
CA MET A 1 7.63 -34.27 14.68
C MET A 1 6.59 -33.17 14.81
N SER A 2 6.47 -32.56 15.98
CA SER A 2 5.62 -31.39 16.18
C SER A 2 6.17 -30.25 15.33
N GLY A 3 5.40 -29.82 14.32
CA GLY A 3 5.76 -28.70 13.47
C GLY A 3 6.02 -27.43 14.29
N PRO A 4 6.67 -26.41 13.69
CA PRO A 4 6.88 -25.14 14.36
C PRO A 4 5.53 -24.63 14.91
N PRO A 5 5.50 -24.05 16.12
CA PRO A 5 4.27 -23.56 16.71
C PRO A 5 3.57 -22.62 15.72
N ARG A 6 2.30 -22.91 15.40
CA ARG A 6 1.49 -22.02 14.56
C ARG A 6 1.50 -20.65 15.23
N ARG A 7 2.04 -19.64 14.53
CA ARG A 7 1.95 -18.26 15.01
C ARG A 7 0.48 -17.94 15.25
N PRO A 8 0.13 -17.29 16.37
CA PRO A 8 -1.23 -16.83 16.61
C PRO A 8 -1.74 -16.04 15.40
N HIS A 9 -3.00 -16.25 15.02
CA HIS A 9 -3.64 -15.43 14.00
C HIS A 9 -3.84 -14.03 14.59
N THR A 10 -3.30 -13.02 13.91
CA THR A 10 -3.44 -11.62 14.30
C THR A 10 -3.90 -10.82 13.08
N LEU A 11 -4.87 -9.92 13.29
CA LEU A 11 -5.43 -9.05 12.26
C LEU A 11 -4.88 -7.62 12.39
N SER A 12 -4.23 -7.13 11.33
CA SER A 12 -3.82 -5.73 11.20
C SER A 12 -4.83 -4.93 10.39
N PRO A 13 -4.87 -3.59 10.47
CA PRO A 13 -5.82 -2.79 9.70
C PRO A 13 -5.69 -2.98 8.17
N SER A 14 -4.48 -3.14 7.64
CA SER A 14 -4.28 -3.42 6.21
C SER A 14 -4.78 -4.81 5.81
N ALA A 15 -4.69 -5.78 6.71
CA ALA A 15 -5.23 -7.12 6.54
C ALA A 15 -6.76 -7.12 6.62
N TRP A 16 -7.32 -6.36 7.56
CA TRP A 16 -8.76 -6.17 7.70
C TRP A 16 -9.36 -5.47 6.48
N ASN A 17 -8.76 -4.36 6.03
CA ASN A 17 -9.18 -3.67 4.81
C ASN A 17 -9.16 -4.59 3.58
N ARG A 18 -8.20 -5.53 3.48
CA ARG A 18 -8.17 -6.52 2.41
C ARG A 18 -9.29 -7.56 2.54
N PHE A 19 -9.57 -8.01 3.75
CA PHE A 19 -10.68 -8.94 4.02
C PHE A 19 -12.03 -8.33 3.66
N GLU A 20 -12.26 -7.08 4.07
CA GLU A 20 -13.46 -6.29 3.75
C GLU A 20 -13.61 -6.03 2.25
N ALA A 21 -12.50 -5.81 1.54
CA ALA A 21 -12.54 -5.66 0.09
C ALA A 21 -12.96 -6.96 -0.61
N CYS A 22 -12.37 -8.09 -0.20
CA CYS A 22 -12.70 -9.42 -0.69
C CYS A 22 -12.05 -10.51 0.19
N PRO A 23 -12.83 -11.38 0.88
CA PRO A 23 -12.25 -12.45 1.70
C PRO A 23 -11.36 -13.41 0.89
N ARG A 24 -11.73 -13.71 -0.36
CA ARG A 24 -10.88 -14.45 -1.31
C ARG A 24 -9.53 -13.77 -1.57
N GLN A 25 -9.50 -12.44 -1.73
CA GLN A 25 -8.25 -11.68 -1.89
C GLN A 25 -7.39 -11.76 -0.64
N TYR A 26 -8.01 -11.66 0.54
CA TYR A 26 -7.32 -11.85 1.80
C TYR A 26 -6.71 -13.25 1.90
N TRP A 27 -7.48 -14.30 1.63
CA TRP A 27 -7.01 -15.69 1.64
C TRP A 27 -5.83 -15.90 0.67
N LEU A 28 -5.94 -15.41 -0.57
CA LEU A 28 -4.88 -15.50 -1.58
C LEU A 28 -3.59 -14.80 -1.12
N SER A 29 -3.69 -13.69 -0.36
CA SER A 29 -2.52 -12.99 0.20
C SER A 29 -1.73 -13.80 1.23
N ARG A 30 -2.31 -14.91 1.72
CA ARG A 30 -1.74 -15.80 2.73
C ARG A 30 -1.20 -17.11 2.16
N GLN A 31 -1.32 -17.34 0.84
CA GLN A 31 -0.87 -18.58 0.19
C GLN A 31 0.61 -18.57 -0.24
N GLY A 32 1.41 -17.61 0.21
CA GLY A 32 2.81 -17.49 -0.20
C GLY A 32 3.00 -17.04 -1.66
N LEU A 33 1.96 -16.49 -2.30
CA LEU A 33 2.02 -16.00 -3.67
C LEU A 33 2.96 -14.78 -3.80
N PRO A 34 3.61 -14.58 -4.98
CA PRO A 34 4.50 -13.46 -5.21
C PRO A 34 3.81 -12.10 -5.04
N LYS A 35 4.31 -11.31 -4.08
CA LYS A 35 3.84 -9.93 -3.84
C LYS A 35 4.38 -8.98 -4.89
N LYS A 36 3.55 -8.02 -5.30
CA LYS A 36 3.92 -6.95 -6.23
C LYS A 36 4.46 -5.75 -5.47
N ALA A 37 5.65 -5.26 -5.83
CA ALA A 37 6.10 -3.93 -5.41
C ALA A 37 5.39 -2.85 -6.26
N GLY A 38 5.09 -1.70 -5.65
CA GLY A 38 4.38 -0.61 -6.31
C GLY A 38 5.07 0.73 -6.09
N MET A 39 5.31 1.48 -7.17
CA MET A 39 6.02 2.77 -7.10
C MET A 39 5.41 3.76 -6.11
N ALA A 40 4.08 3.86 -6.07
CA ALA A 40 3.41 4.78 -5.15
C ALA A 40 3.60 4.38 -3.68
N ALA A 41 3.59 3.07 -3.40
CA ALA A 41 3.81 2.54 -2.05
C ALA A 41 5.27 2.73 -1.62
N SER A 42 6.23 2.47 -2.52
CA SER A 42 7.65 2.69 -2.27
C SER A 42 7.98 4.16 -2.03
N LEU A 43 7.43 5.07 -2.84
CA LEU A 43 7.56 6.52 -2.58
C LEU A 43 7.03 6.88 -1.20
N GLY A 44 5.83 6.38 -0.85
CA GLY A 44 5.25 6.60 0.47
C GLY A 44 6.16 6.10 1.59
N THR A 45 6.69 4.89 1.45
CA THR A 45 7.60 4.27 2.43
C THR A 45 8.86 5.11 2.66
N ALA A 46 9.52 5.54 1.58
CA ALA A 46 10.71 6.40 1.69
C ALA A 46 10.41 7.76 2.36
N VAL A 47 9.25 8.35 2.06
CA VAL A 47 8.82 9.60 2.70
C VAL A 47 8.53 9.39 4.19
N HIS A 48 7.75 8.38 4.56
CA HIS A 48 7.41 8.08 5.96
C HIS A 48 8.68 7.87 6.79
N ALA A 49 9.56 6.97 6.34
CA ALA A 49 10.82 6.70 7.01
C ALA A 49 11.68 7.96 7.17
N SER A 50 11.71 8.86 6.18
CA SER A 50 12.45 10.12 6.28
C SER A 50 11.86 11.09 7.33
N ILE A 51 10.54 11.05 7.56
CA ILE A 51 9.87 11.84 8.59
C ILE A 51 10.07 11.21 9.96
N GLU A 52 10.07 9.88 10.03
CA GLU A 52 10.39 9.12 11.24
C GLU A 52 11.83 9.40 11.71
N ASP A 53 12.79 9.47 10.78
CA ASP A 53 14.17 9.89 11.07
C ASP A 53 14.21 11.32 11.64
N LEU A 54 13.52 12.27 10.99
CA LEU A 54 13.43 13.66 11.45
C LEU A 54 12.73 13.80 12.81
N ALA A 55 11.80 12.91 13.13
CA ALA A 55 11.09 12.87 14.41
C ALA A 55 11.91 12.25 15.55
N GLN A 56 13.10 11.72 15.27
CA GLN A 56 13.97 11.03 16.23
C GLN A 56 15.38 11.63 16.34
N ILE A 57 15.66 12.74 15.66
CA ILE A 57 16.98 13.39 15.72
C ILE A 57 17.31 13.94 17.10
N ASP A 58 18.58 13.86 17.48
CA ASP A 58 19.11 14.49 18.68
C ASP A 58 19.62 15.92 18.38
N LEU A 59 18.99 16.91 19.02
CA LEU A 59 19.34 18.33 18.91
C LEU A 59 19.79 18.93 20.24
N THR A 60 20.04 18.13 21.26
CA THR A 60 20.34 18.57 22.64
C THR A 60 21.45 19.62 22.71
N ASN A 61 22.52 19.44 21.92
CA ASN A 61 23.71 20.32 21.91
C ASN A 61 23.67 21.43 20.83
N ARG A 62 22.51 21.68 20.22
CA ARG A 62 22.35 22.68 19.15
C ARG A 62 21.68 23.95 19.69
N ASP A 63 22.11 25.10 19.19
CA ASP A 63 21.55 26.42 19.56
C ASP A 63 20.15 26.58 18.97
N ASP A 64 19.18 26.97 19.78
CA ASP A 64 17.78 27.14 19.40
C ASP A 64 17.56 28.18 18.29
N ALA A 65 18.44 29.17 18.18
CA ALA A 65 18.38 30.22 17.16
C ALA A 65 18.96 29.79 15.80
N GLU A 66 19.61 28.64 15.73
CA GLU A 66 20.25 28.16 14.50
C GLU A 66 19.22 27.87 13.40
N THR A 67 19.48 28.39 12.19
CA THR A 67 18.67 28.26 10.97
C THR A 67 19.47 27.57 9.86
N ASN A 68 18.88 27.38 8.67
CA ASN A 68 19.54 26.79 7.48
C ASN A 68 20.03 25.33 7.63
N TRP A 69 19.70 24.65 8.73
CA TRP A 69 20.12 23.28 8.98
C TRP A 69 19.15 22.24 8.40
N MET A 70 17.84 22.55 8.39
CA MET A 70 16.79 21.61 7.96
C MET A 70 16.87 21.19 6.49
N PRO A 71 17.16 22.09 5.51
CA PRO A 71 17.16 21.69 4.10
C PRO A 71 18.15 20.57 3.79
N SER A 72 19.39 20.66 4.28
CA SER A 72 20.41 19.63 4.06
C SER A 72 20.02 18.33 4.75
N LEU A 73 19.64 18.40 6.04
CA LEU A 73 19.33 17.21 6.82
C LEU A 73 18.12 16.45 6.26
N ALA A 74 17.04 17.15 5.92
CA ALA A 74 15.85 16.53 5.34
C ALA A 74 16.17 15.90 3.97
N ALA A 75 16.97 16.57 3.13
CA ALA A 75 17.39 16.04 1.85
C ALA A 75 18.25 14.78 2.00
N ASP A 76 19.17 14.76 2.98
CA ASP A 76 20.04 13.62 3.24
C ASP A 76 19.25 12.39 3.71
N PHE A 77 18.34 12.55 4.67
CA PHE A 77 17.46 11.46 5.10
C PHE A 77 16.57 10.93 3.98
N LEU A 78 15.92 11.81 3.23
CA LEU A 78 15.07 11.37 2.13
C LEU A 78 15.88 10.66 1.05
N LYS A 79 17.08 11.16 0.73
CA LYS A 79 17.94 10.51 -0.26
C LYS A 79 18.37 9.12 0.21
N HIS A 80 18.75 9.00 1.48
CA HIS A 80 19.12 7.71 2.06
C HIS A 80 17.96 6.70 1.99
N ARG A 81 16.77 7.08 2.49
CA ARG A 81 15.58 6.21 2.47
C ARG A 81 15.08 5.90 1.07
N TRP A 82 15.24 6.82 0.11
CA TRP A 82 14.92 6.59 -1.29
C TRP A 82 15.80 5.51 -1.92
N GLU A 83 17.12 5.55 -1.70
CA GLU A 83 18.04 4.53 -2.23
C GLU A 83 17.87 3.18 -1.52
N GLU A 84 17.59 3.18 -0.20
CA GLU A 84 17.26 1.98 0.56
C GLU A 84 16.02 1.29 -0.02
N GLU A 85 14.92 2.02 -0.17
CA GLU A 85 13.68 1.50 -0.73
C GLU A 85 13.85 1.09 -2.20
N LYS A 86 14.62 1.83 -3.00
CA LYS A 86 14.97 1.43 -4.37
C LYS A 86 15.67 0.07 -4.41
N SER A 87 16.59 -0.19 -3.48
CA SER A 87 17.28 -1.48 -3.37
C SER A 87 16.29 -2.62 -3.07
N VAL A 88 15.36 -2.41 -2.13
CA VAL A 88 14.30 -3.39 -1.80
C VAL A 88 13.35 -3.60 -2.98
N PHE A 89 12.91 -2.51 -3.61
CA PHE A 89 12.06 -2.54 -4.79
C PHE A 89 12.70 -3.35 -5.91
N MET A 90 13.97 -3.09 -6.23
CA MET A 90 14.69 -3.78 -7.31
C MET A 90 14.98 -5.25 -7.02
N LYS A 91 15.05 -5.66 -5.76
CA LYS A 91 15.14 -7.08 -5.35
C LYS A 91 13.80 -7.81 -5.47
N THR A 92 12.67 -7.10 -5.42
CA THR A 92 11.33 -7.71 -5.51
C THR A 92 11.08 -8.19 -6.95
N PRO A 93 10.92 -9.51 -7.22
CA PRO A 93 10.84 -10.00 -8.60
C PRO A 93 9.67 -9.41 -9.39
N ARG A 94 8.51 -9.33 -8.75
CA ARG A 94 7.27 -8.80 -9.30
C ARG A 94 7.18 -7.30 -9.01
N ARG A 95 7.58 -6.49 -9.98
CA ARG A 95 7.65 -5.02 -9.85
C ARG A 95 7.51 -4.33 -11.22
N PRO A 96 6.99 -3.10 -11.26
CA PRO A 96 7.11 -2.25 -12.43
C PRO A 96 8.51 -1.61 -12.52
N LYS A 97 8.71 -0.70 -13.48
CA LYS A 97 9.90 0.17 -13.54
C LYS A 97 9.99 1.08 -12.30
N TRP A 98 11.22 1.23 -11.77
CA TRP A 98 11.55 2.31 -10.83
C TRP A 98 11.56 3.68 -11.53
N LYS A 99 10.77 4.62 -11.02
CA LYS A 99 10.65 5.98 -11.58
C LYS A 99 11.50 6.95 -10.78
N GLU A 100 12.75 7.15 -11.20
CA GLU A 100 13.64 8.15 -10.60
C GLU A 100 13.06 9.56 -10.75
N GLU A 101 12.30 9.79 -11.83
CA GLU A 101 11.57 11.01 -12.11
C GLU A 101 10.50 11.36 -11.05
N ASP A 102 10.10 10.42 -10.19
CA ASP A 102 9.18 10.66 -9.07
C ASP A 102 9.89 11.18 -7.80
N TYR A 103 11.23 11.23 -7.76
CA TYR A 103 11.96 11.74 -6.59
C TYR A 103 11.59 13.19 -6.19
N PRO A 104 11.41 14.16 -7.13
CA PRO A 104 10.91 15.49 -6.79
C PRO A 104 9.54 15.48 -6.12
N LYS A 105 8.67 14.52 -6.48
CA LYS A 105 7.38 14.32 -5.82
C LYS A 105 7.57 13.84 -4.38
N ALA A 106 8.51 12.93 -4.13
CA ALA A 106 8.86 12.51 -2.77
C ALA A 106 9.31 13.69 -1.90
N LYS A 107 10.17 14.59 -2.43
CA LYS A 107 10.57 15.83 -1.73
C LYS A 107 9.37 16.69 -1.35
N LYS A 108 8.43 16.89 -2.29
CA LYS A 108 7.20 17.66 -2.02
C LYS A 108 6.39 17.06 -0.87
N HIS A 109 6.24 15.73 -0.84
CA HIS A 109 5.55 15.05 0.26
C HIS A 109 6.31 15.16 1.59
N GLN A 110 7.64 15.05 1.59
CA GLN A 110 8.43 15.25 2.81
C GLN A 110 8.24 16.68 3.36
N VAL A 111 8.32 17.70 2.51
CA VAL A 111 8.07 19.10 2.90
C VAL A 111 6.65 19.27 3.45
N GLY A 112 5.64 18.68 2.80
CA GLY A 112 4.26 18.72 3.26
C GLY A 112 4.06 18.08 4.64
N ALA A 113 4.77 16.99 4.93
CA ALA A 113 4.75 16.34 6.25
C ALA A 113 5.50 17.16 7.32
N ILE A 114 6.62 17.79 6.98
CA ILE A 114 7.31 18.76 7.86
C ILE A 114 6.36 19.91 8.23
N TYR A 115 5.60 20.44 7.28
CA TYR A 115 4.62 21.49 7.54
C TYR A 115 3.46 21.04 8.41
N LEU A 116 3.01 19.79 8.28
CA LEU A 116 2.02 19.20 9.19
C LEU A 116 2.53 19.15 10.63
N LEU A 117 3.79 18.76 10.84
CA LEU A 117 4.43 18.76 12.16
C LEU A 117 4.52 20.17 12.77
N LEU A 118 4.93 21.17 11.99
CA LEU A 118 4.97 22.56 12.45
C LEU A 118 3.57 23.09 12.81
N LYS A 119 2.58 22.83 11.95
CA LYS A 119 1.18 23.22 12.20
C LYS A 119 0.63 22.57 13.46
N PHE A 120 0.95 21.30 13.70
CA PHE A 120 0.52 20.57 14.89
C PHE A 120 0.95 21.28 16.18
N VAL A 121 2.19 21.77 16.24
CA VAL A 121 2.69 22.55 17.40
C VAL A 121 2.38 24.04 17.32
N LYS A 122 1.42 24.43 16.48
CA LYS A 122 0.93 25.81 16.29
C LYS A 122 2.03 26.79 15.91
N LEU A 123 3.03 26.33 15.16
CA LEU A 123 4.05 27.18 14.56
C LEU A 123 3.62 27.59 13.15
N PRO A 124 4.02 28.78 12.68
CA PRO A 124 3.77 29.19 11.31
C PRO A 124 4.47 28.23 10.34
N THR A 125 3.84 28.01 9.19
CA THR A 125 4.54 27.38 8.06
C THR A 125 5.51 28.41 7.49
N CYS A 126 6.79 28.07 7.46
CA CYS A 126 7.89 28.88 6.94
C CYS A 126 8.71 28.05 5.92
N SER A 127 9.68 28.68 5.25
CA SER A 127 10.61 27.92 4.40
C SER A 127 11.46 26.97 5.26
N LEU A 128 12.03 25.92 4.66
CA LEU A 128 12.85 24.98 5.42
C LEU A 128 14.09 25.66 6.02
N GLU A 129 14.64 26.65 5.33
CA GLU A 129 15.80 27.45 5.77
C GLU A 129 15.48 28.24 7.06
N GLU A 130 14.23 28.68 7.22
CA GLU A 130 13.76 29.49 8.34
C GLU A 130 13.40 28.66 9.58
N ILE A 131 13.30 27.33 9.46
CA ILE A 131 13.01 26.44 10.59
C ILE A 131 14.19 26.48 11.54
N THR A 132 14.00 27.06 12.73
CA THR A 132 15.03 27.07 13.76
C THR A 132 15.12 25.72 14.48
N ILE A 133 16.27 25.43 15.09
CA ILE A 133 16.43 24.29 16.00
C ILE A 133 15.40 24.34 17.13
N GLY A 134 15.12 25.51 17.71
CA GLY A 134 14.12 25.67 18.76
C GLY A 134 12.70 25.33 18.30
N MET A 135 12.34 25.70 17.07
CA MET A 135 11.06 25.32 16.45
C MET A 135 10.93 23.79 16.35
N TRP A 136 11.99 23.10 15.91
CA TRP A 136 11.96 21.65 15.76
C TRP A 136 12.04 20.92 17.11
N LYS A 137 12.83 21.41 18.08
CA LYS A 137 12.79 20.90 19.46
C LYS A 137 11.38 20.97 20.05
N LYS A 138 10.59 22.00 19.72
CA LYS A 138 9.17 22.07 20.11
C LYS A 138 8.36 20.93 19.48
N VAL A 139 8.56 20.64 18.19
CA VAL A 139 7.95 19.47 17.50
C VAL A 139 8.33 18.18 18.22
N LEU A 140 9.63 17.93 18.42
CA LEU A 140 10.15 16.73 19.07
C LEU A 140 9.62 16.56 20.50
N SER A 141 9.44 17.65 21.24
CA SER A 141 8.88 17.60 22.59
C SER A 141 7.46 17.03 22.64
N CYS A 142 6.74 17.04 21.52
CA CYS A 142 5.40 16.51 21.38
C CYS A 142 5.37 15.10 20.78
N VAL A 143 6.49 14.53 20.36
CA VAL A 143 6.54 13.15 19.85
C VAL A 143 6.55 12.19 21.03
N LEU A 144 5.54 11.32 21.14
CA LEU A 144 5.47 10.28 22.17
C LEU A 144 6.01 8.94 21.66
N ALA A 145 5.73 8.62 20.41
CA ALA A 145 6.23 7.41 19.76
C ALA A 145 6.30 7.59 18.24
N VAL A 146 7.24 6.89 17.62
CA VAL A 146 7.46 6.85 16.17
C VAL A 146 7.49 5.39 15.74
N GLU A 147 6.81 5.06 14.64
CA GLU A 147 6.77 3.71 14.04
C GLU A 147 6.32 2.58 15.01
N ALA A 148 5.51 2.92 16.02
CA ALA A 148 5.22 2.08 17.18
C ALA A 148 4.22 0.96 16.89
N GLU A 149 4.53 -0.25 17.32
CA GLU A 149 3.61 -1.39 17.27
C GLU A 149 2.55 -1.30 18.38
N LEU A 150 1.30 -1.58 18.02
CA LEU A 150 0.17 -1.71 18.94
C LEU A 150 -0.38 -3.13 18.84
N ARG A 151 -0.72 -3.74 19.98
CA ARG A 151 -1.39 -5.05 20.06
C ARG A 151 -2.45 -5.04 21.14
N THR A 152 -3.55 -5.76 20.95
CA THR A 152 -4.47 -6.05 22.05
C THR A 152 -3.83 -7.02 23.04
N SER A 153 -4.31 -7.03 24.29
CA SER A 153 -3.79 -7.90 25.35
C SER A 153 -3.91 -9.40 25.03
N ASP A 154 -4.83 -9.78 24.14
CA ASP A 154 -5.04 -11.14 23.66
C ASP A 154 -4.36 -11.44 22.31
N ASP A 155 -3.56 -10.51 21.78
CA ASP A 155 -2.78 -10.60 20.54
C ASP A 155 -3.61 -10.86 19.25
N LYS A 156 -4.93 -10.67 19.32
CA LYS A 156 -5.83 -10.86 18.16
C LYS A 156 -5.74 -9.72 17.17
N LEU A 157 -5.62 -8.49 17.64
CA LEU A 157 -5.57 -7.30 16.80
C LEU A 157 -4.23 -6.60 16.98
N MET A 158 -3.71 -6.05 15.89
CA MET A 158 -2.47 -5.28 15.91
C MET A 158 -2.54 -4.05 15.02
N GLY A 159 -1.63 -3.11 15.23
CA GLY A 159 -1.45 -1.92 14.41
C GLY A 159 0.00 -1.46 14.42
N ARG A 160 0.33 -0.57 13.49
CA ARG A 160 1.61 0.16 13.51
C ARG A 160 1.30 1.63 13.28
N LEU A 161 1.56 2.44 14.30
CA LEU A 161 1.39 3.88 14.23
C LEU A 161 2.57 4.48 13.48
N ASP A 162 2.32 5.44 12.58
CA ASP A 162 3.41 6.26 12.04
C ASP A 162 3.92 7.18 13.16
N LEU A 163 3.03 7.98 13.75
CA LEU A 163 3.35 8.89 14.85
C LEU A 163 2.26 8.88 15.94
N LEU A 164 2.68 8.89 17.19
CA LEU A 164 1.84 9.24 18.35
C LEU A 164 2.35 10.57 18.91
N MET A 165 1.49 11.57 18.94
CA MET A 165 1.83 12.94 19.34
C MET A 165 1.06 13.36 20.60
N ALA A 166 1.68 14.18 21.45
CA ALA A 166 1.05 14.87 22.56
C ALA A 166 0.63 16.28 22.13
N GLU A 167 -0.67 16.56 22.14
CA GLU A 167 -1.15 17.94 22.07
C GLU A 167 -1.02 18.58 23.45
N LYS A 168 -0.23 19.65 23.53
CA LYS A 168 0.04 20.36 24.79
C LYS A 168 -0.74 21.67 24.92
N SER A 169 -1.10 22.01 26.15
CA SER A 169 -1.66 23.31 26.52
C SER A 169 -0.59 24.42 26.43
N GLN A 170 -1.00 25.67 26.67
CA GLN A 170 -0.05 26.78 26.80
C GLN A 170 0.90 26.62 28.00
N SER A 171 0.48 25.90 29.06
CA SER A 171 1.31 25.59 30.23
C SER A 171 2.25 24.40 30.01
N GLY A 172 2.17 23.72 28.85
CA GLY A 172 3.01 22.55 28.52
C GLY A 172 2.45 21.21 28.99
N GLU A 173 1.30 21.19 29.65
CA GLU A 173 0.61 19.97 30.06
C GLU A 173 -0.04 19.25 28.86
N VAL A 174 -0.07 17.92 28.89
CA VAL A 174 -0.69 17.12 27.83
C VAL A 174 -2.21 17.21 27.96
N VAL A 175 -2.86 17.73 26.91
CA VAL A 175 -4.31 17.89 26.82
C VAL A 175 -4.95 16.70 26.10
N SER A 176 -4.30 16.21 25.05
CA SER A 176 -4.77 15.05 24.29
C SER A 176 -3.60 14.31 23.65
N TRP A 177 -3.83 13.05 23.32
CA TRP A 177 -2.99 12.29 22.40
C TRP A 177 -3.57 12.38 20.99
N VAL A 178 -2.70 12.38 19.99
CA VAL A 178 -3.06 12.40 18.58
C VAL A 178 -2.31 11.30 17.86
N VAL A 179 -3.05 10.32 17.35
CA VAL A 179 -2.52 9.37 16.35
C VAL A 179 -2.48 10.08 15.01
N ALA A 180 -1.29 10.23 14.45
CA ALA A 180 -1.08 10.82 13.14
C ALA A 180 -0.59 9.73 12.18
N ASP A 181 -1.44 9.38 11.22
CA ASP A 181 -1.13 8.44 10.15
C ASP A 181 -0.81 9.22 8.88
N LEU A 182 0.45 9.17 8.46
CA LEU A 182 0.95 9.93 7.31
C LEU A 182 0.37 9.35 6.01
N LYS A 183 -0.01 10.22 5.08
CA LYS A 183 -0.54 9.83 3.78
C LYS A 183 0.17 10.61 2.67
N THR A 184 0.69 9.87 1.70
CA THR A 184 1.29 10.39 0.45
C THR A 184 0.39 10.17 -0.78
N GLY A 185 -0.79 9.59 -0.57
CA GLY A 185 -1.82 9.44 -1.58
C GLY A 185 -2.62 10.73 -1.81
N ARG A 186 -3.59 10.66 -2.74
CA ARG A 186 -4.51 11.75 -3.03
C ARG A 186 -5.29 12.14 -1.77
N ALA A 187 -5.30 13.43 -1.44
CA ALA A 187 -6.09 13.96 -0.35
C ALA A 187 -7.61 13.75 -0.57
N PRO A 188 -8.38 13.49 0.49
CA PRO A 188 -9.82 13.41 0.40
C PRO A 188 -10.41 14.79 0.05
N LYS A 189 -11.55 14.79 -0.66
CA LYS A 189 -12.27 16.04 -0.96
C LYS A 189 -12.99 16.57 0.28
N ASN A 190 -13.74 15.71 0.96
CA ASN A 190 -14.53 16.04 2.13
C ASN A 190 -14.19 15.08 3.28
N GLU A 191 -14.48 13.79 3.08
CA GLU A 191 -14.36 12.76 4.11
C GLU A 191 -13.23 11.77 3.80
N LEU A 192 -12.66 11.21 4.86
CA LEU A 192 -11.71 10.11 4.77
C LEU A 192 -12.35 8.93 4.03
N LYS A 193 -11.52 8.18 3.28
CA LYS A 193 -12.01 6.94 2.70
C LYS A 193 -12.34 5.94 3.81
N PRO A 194 -13.35 5.06 3.63
CA PRO A 194 -13.75 4.09 4.65
C PRO A 194 -12.58 3.25 5.17
N GLU A 195 -11.66 2.83 4.30
CA GLU A 195 -10.49 2.04 4.69
C GLU A 195 -9.49 2.80 5.58
N VAL A 196 -9.38 4.13 5.41
CA VAL A 196 -8.51 4.98 6.23
C VAL A 196 -9.16 5.29 7.56
N GLN A 197 -10.47 5.58 7.55
CA GLN A 197 -11.23 5.80 8.78
C GLN A 197 -11.22 4.56 9.67
N ARG A 198 -11.50 3.37 9.10
CA ARG A 198 -11.42 2.10 9.81
C ARG A 198 -10.05 1.85 10.44
N GLN A 199 -8.97 2.13 9.71
CA GLN A 199 -7.60 2.00 10.20
C GLN A 199 -7.33 2.92 11.41
N LEU A 200 -7.70 4.19 11.31
CA LEU A 200 -7.50 5.19 12.36
C LEU A 200 -8.33 4.87 13.62
N LEU A 201 -9.60 4.49 13.45
CA LEU A 201 -10.46 4.10 14.57
C LEU A 201 -9.95 2.81 15.24
N LEU A 202 -9.42 1.85 14.49
CA LEU A 202 -8.81 0.66 15.08
C LEU A 202 -7.56 1.02 15.92
N TYR A 203 -6.70 1.91 15.43
CA TYR A 203 -5.57 2.40 16.22
C TYR A 203 -6.01 3.08 17.51
N ARG A 204 -7.03 3.93 17.43
CA ARG A 204 -7.65 4.59 18.60
C ARG A 204 -8.03 3.55 19.64
N ASP A 205 -8.80 2.55 19.22
CA ASP A 205 -9.44 1.64 20.15
C ASP A 205 -8.46 0.65 20.77
N ILE A 206 -7.48 0.15 20.01
CA ILE A 206 -6.39 -0.66 20.57
C ILE A 206 -5.63 0.17 21.61
N LEU A 207 -5.32 1.43 21.30
CA LEU A 207 -4.55 2.29 22.20
C LEU A 207 -5.32 2.60 23.49
N LEU A 208 -6.62 2.87 23.41
CA LEU A 208 -7.48 3.06 24.59
C LEU A 208 -7.65 1.76 25.40
N SER A 209 -7.77 0.61 24.73
CA SER A 209 -7.87 -0.68 25.41
C SER A 209 -6.63 -1.01 26.26
N ASN A 210 -5.46 -0.56 25.80
CA ASN A 210 -4.19 -0.74 26.51
C ASN A 210 -3.94 0.33 27.58
N ASN A 211 -4.67 1.44 27.55
CA ASN A 211 -4.44 2.60 28.41
C ASN A 211 -5.78 3.13 28.98
N PRO A 212 -6.34 2.50 30.02
CA PRO A 212 -7.64 2.87 30.58
C PRO A 212 -7.73 4.31 31.11
N ASN A 213 -6.58 4.90 31.47
CA ASN A 213 -6.46 6.27 31.98
C ASN A 213 -5.80 7.21 30.98
N ALA A 214 -5.86 6.90 29.67
CA ALA A 214 -5.33 7.77 28.64
C ALA A 214 -6.01 9.15 28.67
N PRO A 215 -5.30 10.24 28.33
CA PRO A 215 -5.94 11.51 28.02
C PRO A 215 -6.86 11.35 26.79
N PRO A 216 -7.72 12.34 26.50
CA PRO A 216 -8.51 12.35 25.27
C PRO A 216 -7.67 12.00 24.04
N LEU A 217 -8.19 11.16 23.16
CA LEU A 217 -7.47 10.64 21.99
C LEU A 217 -8.13 11.11 20.70
N LYS A 218 -7.35 11.74 19.83
CA LYS A 218 -7.74 12.10 18.46
C LYS A 218 -7.00 11.21 17.48
N THR A 219 -7.62 10.93 16.33
CA THR A 219 -6.96 10.19 15.25
C THR A 219 -7.11 10.94 13.94
N GLN A 220 -6.01 11.05 13.19
CA GLN A 220 -5.95 11.92 12.02
C GLN A 220 -5.15 11.27 10.89
N GLY A 221 -5.71 11.35 9.68
CA GLY A 221 -4.98 11.11 8.44
C GLY A 221 -4.27 12.39 8.02
N TRP A 222 -2.94 12.38 8.01
CA TRP A 222 -2.08 13.51 7.72
C TRP A 222 -1.64 13.48 6.26
N TYR A 223 -2.33 14.23 5.40
CA TYR A 223 -2.09 14.21 3.95
C TYR A 223 -1.03 15.24 3.57
N SER A 224 0.16 14.74 3.25
CA SER A 224 1.31 15.56 2.85
C SER A 224 1.11 16.29 1.51
N GLU A 225 0.20 15.82 0.64
CA GLU A 225 -0.08 16.46 -0.66
C GLU A 225 -0.59 17.90 -0.51
N ASN A 226 -1.45 18.14 0.49
CA ASN A 226 -2.06 19.44 0.78
C ASN A 226 -1.71 19.97 2.19
N ALA A 227 -0.82 19.28 2.90
CA ALA A 227 -0.42 19.59 4.27
C ALA A 227 -1.62 19.82 5.20
N HIS A 228 -2.63 18.93 5.12
CA HIS A 228 -3.85 18.98 5.92
C HIS A 228 -4.08 17.68 6.71
N ALA A 229 -4.60 17.84 7.93
CA ALA A 229 -4.96 16.73 8.81
C ALA A 229 -6.48 16.54 8.80
N TYR A 230 -6.92 15.33 8.49
CA TYR A 230 -8.34 14.97 8.46
C TYR A 230 -8.65 14.06 9.63
N SER A 231 -9.59 14.46 10.49
CA SER A 231 -9.99 13.67 11.65
C SER A 231 -10.80 12.44 11.23
N ALA A 232 -10.55 11.32 11.90
CA ALA A 232 -11.45 10.18 11.91
C ALA A 232 -12.29 10.22 13.20
N GLU A 233 -13.60 10.17 13.02
CA GLU A 233 -14.61 10.17 14.08
C GLU A 233 -15.56 9.00 13.87
N GLY A 234 -16.25 8.59 14.94
CA GLY A 234 -17.18 7.46 14.92
C GLY A 234 -17.04 6.58 16.16
N ASP A 235 -17.94 5.61 16.28
CA ASP A 235 -17.96 4.66 17.38
C ASP A 235 -16.74 3.73 17.38
N SER A 236 -16.62 2.91 18.42
CA SER A 236 -15.58 1.88 18.45
C SER A 236 -15.80 0.84 17.36
N VAL A 237 -14.72 0.43 16.71
CA VAL A 237 -14.67 -0.57 15.65
C VAL A 237 -14.11 -1.92 16.14
N MET A 238 -13.92 -2.08 17.46
CA MET A 238 -13.31 -3.27 18.06
C MET A 238 -14.12 -4.54 17.81
N ASP A 239 -15.44 -4.47 17.99
CA ASP A 239 -16.31 -5.63 17.79
C ASP A 239 -16.32 -6.06 16.32
N ASP A 240 -16.34 -5.10 15.39
CA ASP A 240 -16.22 -5.38 13.96
C ASP A 240 -14.87 -6.00 13.61
N ALA A 241 -13.78 -5.47 14.19
CA ALA A 241 -12.44 -6.00 13.99
C ALA A 241 -12.30 -7.43 14.53
N LEU A 242 -12.92 -7.73 15.68
CA LEU A 242 -12.93 -9.07 16.27
C LEU A 242 -13.76 -10.06 15.45
N ARG A 243 -14.93 -9.64 14.92
CA ARG A 243 -15.73 -10.45 13.99
C ARG A 243 -14.95 -10.75 12.70
N ALA A 244 -14.25 -9.76 12.17
CA ALA A 244 -13.38 -9.96 11.01
C ALA A 244 -12.18 -10.85 11.34
N TRP A 245 -11.59 -10.74 12.54
CA TRP A 245 -10.52 -11.62 12.99
C TRP A 245 -11.00 -13.08 13.04
N GLU A 246 -12.17 -13.33 13.62
CA GLU A 246 -12.77 -14.66 13.71
C GLU A 246 -13.06 -15.24 12.32
N SER A 247 -13.61 -14.42 11.42
CA SER A 247 -13.97 -14.83 10.05
C SER A 247 -12.78 -14.96 9.08
N SER A 248 -11.61 -14.42 9.45
CA SER A 248 -10.42 -14.38 8.60
C SER A 248 -9.37 -15.44 8.95
N HIS A 249 -9.75 -16.45 9.73
CA HIS A 249 -8.90 -17.61 9.97
C HIS A 249 -8.63 -18.32 8.64
N VAL A 250 -7.35 -18.43 8.29
CA VAL A 250 -6.93 -19.11 7.06
C VAL A 250 -7.07 -20.61 7.27
N THR A 251 -7.92 -21.24 6.45
CA THR A 251 -8.04 -22.69 6.35
C THR A 251 -7.53 -23.16 4.99
N ASP A 252 -7.44 -24.48 4.81
CA ASP A 252 -7.14 -25.07 3.49
C ASP A 252 -8.22 -24.73 2.46
N ASN A 253 -9.45 -24.47 2.92
CA ASN A 253 -10.53 -24.03 2.07
C ASN A 253 -10.44 -22.51 1.80
N PRO A 254 -10.53 -22.11 0.53
CA PRO A 254 -10.77 -20.74 0.11
C PRO A 254 -11.85 -20.00 0.90
N LEU A 255 -11.56 -18.76 1.30
CA LEU A 255 -12.61 -17.84 1.75
C LEU A 255 -13.44 -17.34 0.57
N GLU A 256 -14.72 -17.05 0.84
CA GLU A 256 -15.71 -16.63 -0.14
C GLU A 256 -15.24 -15.41 -0.95
N ALA A 257 -15.47 -15.46 -2.27
CA ALA A 257 -15.21 -14.33 -3.14
C ALA A 257 -16.40 -13.37 -3.15
N THR A 258 -16.10 -12.07 -3.16
CA THR A 258 -17.09 -11.00 -3.38
C THR A 258 -16.77 -10.21 -4.65
N PRO A 259 -16.94 -10.79 -5.85
CA PRO A 259 -16.62 -10.09 -7.10
C PRO A 259 -17.51 -8.86 -7.30
N GLY A 260 -16.90 -7.75 -7.68
CA GLY A 260 -17.59 -6.48 -7.84
C GLY A 260 -16.71 -5.39 -8.46
N PRO A 261 -17.29 -4.22 -8.78
CA PRO A 261 -16.56 -3.11 -9.39
C PRO A 261 -15.39 -2.61 -8.55
N THR A 262 -15.49 -2.67 -7.22
CA THR A 262 -14.46 -2.22 -6.29
C THR A 262 -13.41 -3.29 -5.96
N SER A 263 -13.75 -4.58 -6.10
CA SER A 263 -12.85 -5.72 -5.86
C SER A 263 -12.19 -6.18 -7.17
N CYS A 264 -12.92 -6.91 -8.02
CA CYS A 264 -12.44 -7.43 -9.31
C CYS A 264 -12.21 -6.33 -10.35
N GLY A 265 -13.05 -5.29 -10.36
CA GLY A 265 -12.88 -4.09 -11.21
C GLY A 265 -11.82 -3.14 -10.68
N GLY A 266 -11.46 -3.27 -9.40
CA GLY A 266 -10.43 -2.49 -8.75
C GLY A 266 -9.03 -3.09 -8.86
N PHE A 267 -8.15 -2.62 -7.96
CA PHE A 267 -6.80 -3.12 -7.81
C PHE A 267 -6.78 -4.39 -6.95
N CYS A 268 -6.62 -5.55 -7.60
CA CYS A 268 -6.37 -6.82 -6.93
C CYS A 268 -5.11 -7.44 -7.54
N ASP A 269 -4.06 -7.59 -6.74
CA ASP A 269 -2.80 -8.15 -7.23
C ASP A 269 -2.90 -9.67 -7.51
N TRP A 270 -3.96 -10.35 -7.09
CA TRP A 270 -4.02 -11.82 -7.16
C TRP A 270 -4.96 -12.36 -8.25
N LYS A 271 -5.34 -11.53 -9.24
CA LYS A 271 -6.23 -11.91 -10.34
C LYS A 271 -5.76 -13.16 -11.10
N ALA A 272 -4.45 -13.33 -11.29
CA ALA A 272 -3.87 -14.49 -11.96
C ALA A 272 -4.10 -15.83 -11.24
N TRP A 273 -4.46 -15.81 -9.95
CA TRP A 273 -4.72 -16.98 -9.12
C TRP A 273 -6.18 -17.08 -8.65
N CYS A 274 -7.06 -16.20 -9.12
CA CYS A 274 -8.45 -16.14 -8.69
C CYS A 274 -9.39 -16.65 -9.80
N PRO A 275 -10.17 -17.72 -9.57
CA PRO A 275 -11.08 -18.25 -10.59
C PRO A 275 -12.25 -17.31 -10.88
N HIS A 276 -12.66 -16.52 -9.88
CA HIS A 276 -13.84 -15.64 -9.94
C HIS A 276 -13.64 -14.38 -10.78
N TRP A 277 -12.39 -13.89 -10.90
CA TRP A 277 -12.13 -12.61 -11.57
C TRP A 277 -12.52 -12.65 -13.06
N MET A 278 -12.24 -13.75 -13.75
CA MET A 278 -12.46 -13.85 -15.19
C MET A 278 -13.95 -13.95 -15.54
N SER A 279 -14.72 -14.74 -14.78
CA SER A 279 -16.18 -14.80 -14.90
C SER A 279 -16.83 -13.44 -14.60
N TRP A 280 -16.33 -12.73 -13.58
CA TRP A 280 -16.78 -11.37 -13.30
C TRP A 280 -16.45 -10.40 -14.43
N GLN A 281 -15.22 -10.46 -14.97
CA GLN A 281 -14.80 -9.57 -16.05
C GLN A 281 -15.72 -9.70 -17.27
N GLN A 282 -16.00 -10.93 -17.70
CA GLN A 282 -16.89 -11.21 -18.84
C GLN A 282 -18.31 -10.66 -18.61
N SER A 283 -18.88 -10.86 -17.42
CA SER A 283 -20.24 -10.44 -17.12
C SER A 283 -20.38 -8.93 -16.82
N SER A 284 -19.31 -8.27 -16.40
CA SER A 284 -19.35 -6.88 -15.94
C SER A 284 -19.60 -5.84 -17.04
N GLY A 285 -19.22 -6.14 -18.29
CA GLY A 285 -19.22 -5.17 -19.40
C GLY A 285 -18.32 -3.94 -19.20
N MET A 286 -17.40 -3.97 -18.22
CA MET A 286 -16.58 -2.81 -17.87
C MET A 286 -15.56 -2.50 -18.97
N GLN A 287 -15.55 -1.26 -19.45
CA GLN A 287 -14.62 -0.78 -20.49
C GLN A 287 -13.50 0.09 -19.87
N SER A 288 -12.28 -0.08 -20.37
CA SER A 288 -11.10 0.67 -19.94
C SER A 288 -10.06 0.73 -21.07
N ASP A 289 -9.30 1.82 -21.13
CA ASP A 289 -8.14 1.95 -22.04
C ASP A 289 -7.02 0.95 -21.69
N PHE A 290 -6.97 0.53 -20.42
CA PHE A 290 -6.05 -0.47 -19.89
C PHE A 290 -6.83 -1.69 -19.41
N VAL A 291 -6.55 -2.84 -20.02
CA VAL A 291 -7.34 -4.05 -19.84
C VAL A 291 -6.47 -5.17 -19.28
N ASP A 292 -6.91 -5.78 -18.19
CA ASP A 292 -6.36 -7.05 -17.71
C ASP A 292 -6.86 -8.18 -18.62
N MET A 293 -6.01 -9.11 -19.05
CA MET A 293 -6.41 -10.19 -19.96
C MET A 293 -5.70 -11.50 -19.67
N VAL A 294 -6.29 -12.60 -20.14
CA VAL A 294 -5.66 -13.91 -20.22
C VAL A 294 -5.53 -14.28 -21.69
N VAL A 295 -4.34 -14.68 -22.11
CA VAL A 295 -4.04 -14.98 -23.51
C VAL A 295 -3.22 -16.26 -23.66
N LEU A 296 -3.35 -16.93 -24.80
CA LEU A 296 -2.39 -17.92 -25.29
C LEU A 296 -1.44 -17.23 -26.27
N ILE A 297 -0.14 -17.47 -26.11
CA ILE A 297 0.88 -16.93 -27.01
C ILE A 297 1.25 -17.99 -28.05
N HIS A 298 0.92 -17.75 -29.31
CA HIS A 298 1.13 -18.70 -30.43
C HIS A 298 2.50 -18.56 -31.08
N SER A 299 3.01 -17.34 -31.13
CA SER A 299 4.34 -17.05 -31.64
C SER A 299 4.92 -15.86 -30.88
N TYR A 300 6.25 -15.83 -30.77
CA TYR A 300 6.99 -14.78 -30.09
C TYR A 300 8.32 -14.51 -30.80
N GLN A 301 8.64 -13.23 -31.00
CA GLN A 301 9.87 -12.76 -31.60
C GLN A 301 10.72 -12.05 -30.53
N THR A 302 11.76 -12.74 -30.04
CA THR A 302 12.69 -12.23 -29.02
C THR A 302 13.35 -10.89 -29.40
N SER A 303 13.59 -10.66 -30.69
CA SER A 303 14.31 -9.48 -31.18
C SER A 303 13.56 -8.15 -30.95
N ASN A 304 12.23 -8.18 -30.96
CA ASN A 304 11.38 -6.98 -30.88
C ASN A 304 10.24 -7.10 -29.87
N GLY A 305 10.10 -8.25 -29.20
CA GLY A 305 9.04 -8.53 -28.22
C GLY A 305 7.65 -8.72 -28.83
N LEU A 306 7.53 -8.92 -30.15
CA LEU A 306 6.26 -9.09 -30.84
C LEU A 306 5.74 -10.52 -30.70
N ALA A 307 4.45 -10.65 -30.39
CA ALA A 307 3.75 -11.92 -30.24
C ALA A 307 2.42 -11.91 -30.99
N ILE A 308 1.91 -13.10 -31.31
CA ILE A 308 0.50 -13.31 -31.63
C ILE A 308 -0.20 -13.89 -30.40
N ALA A 309 -1.09 -13.10 -29.82
CA ALA A 309 -1.86 -13.45 -28.63
C ALA A 309 -3.30 -13.82 -29.04
N GLU A 310 -3.78 -14.98 -28.59
CA GLU A 310 -5.18 -15.39 -28.70
C GLU A 310 -5.88 -15.16 -27.37
N PHE A 311 -6.99 -14.44 -27.39
CA PHE A 311 -7.75 -14.16 -26.17
C PHE A 311 -8.34 -15.43 -25.60
N CYS A 312 -8.37 -15.49 -24.28
CA CYS A 312 -9.04 -16.53 -23.53
C CYS A 312 -10.26 -15.95 -22.83
N GLU A 313 -11.24 -16.82 -22.61
CA GLU A 313 -12.45 -16.52 -21.86
C GLU A 313 -12.68 -17.62 -20.81
N ALA A 314 -13.40 -17.34 -19.72
CA ALA A 314 -13.68 -18.35 -18.72
C ALA A 314 -14.56 -19.45 -19.33
N LEU A 315 -14.13 -20.71 -19.19
CA LEU A 315 -14.91 -21.87 -19.59
C LEU A 315 -16.03 -22.16 -18.59
N ASP A 316 -15.72 -21.96 -17.30
CA ASP A 316 -16.59 -22.22 -16.16
C ASP A 316 -16.15 -21.39 -14.96
N THR A 317 -16.78 -21.62 -13.81
CA THR A 317 -16.45 -20.96 -12.53
C THR A 317 -15.24 -21.55 -11.82
N SER A 318 -14.60 -22.61 -12.35
CA SER A 318 -13.44 -23.25 -11.72
C SER A 318 -12.13 -22.52 -12.05
N GLY A 319 -12.18 -21.44 -12.84
CA GLY A 319 -11.02 -20.72 -13.34
C GLY A 319 -10.37 -21.36 -14.57
N ARG A 320 -11.00 -22.38 -15.18
CA ARG A 320 -10.53 -22.86 -16.49
C ARG A 320 -10.86 -21.85 -17.56
N VAL A 321 -10.02 -21.81 -18.59
CA VAL A 321 -10.17 -20.89 -19.71
C VAL A 321 -10.12 -21.63 -21.03
N ILE A 322 -10.83 -21.09 -22.02
CA ILE A 322 -10.86 -21.57 -23.39
C ILE A 322 -10.47 -20.43 -24.35
N PRO A 323 -9.69 -20.69 -25.42
CA PRO A 323 -9.42 -19.69 -26.44
C PRO A 323 -10.69 -19.27 -27.18
N THR A 324 -10.83 -17.98 -27.47
CA THR A 324 -11.98 -17.45 -28.23
C THR A 324 -11.82 -17.58 -29.75
N GLY A 325 -10.59 -17.84 -30.21
CA GLY A 325 -10.20 -17.76 -31.62
C GLY A 325 -9.81 -16.36 -32.09
N ASP A 326 -10.07 -15.33 -31.28
CA ASP A 326 -9.69 -13.95 -31.60
C ASP A 326 -8.20 -13.73 -31.33
N ARG A 327 -7.46 -13.39 -32.38
CA ARG A 327 -6.01 -13.18 -32.33
C ARG A 327 -5.65 -11.74 -32.61
N LYS A 328 -4.73 -11.20 -31.83
CA LYS A 328 -4.17 -9.86 -32.06
C LYS A 328 -2.65 -9.84 -31.89
N PRO A 329 -1.97 -8.95 -32.63
CA PRO A 329 -0.58 -8.62 -32.33
C PRO A 329 -0.47 -8.04 -30.92
N LEU A 330 0.45 -8.56 -30.12
CA LEU A 330 0.79 -8.07 -28.80
C LEU A 330 2.28 -7.79 -28.74
N ARG A 331 2.65 -6.60 -28.29
CA ARG A 331 4.05 -6.22 -28.07
C ARG A 331 4.36 -6.18 -26.58
N PHE A 332 5.35 -6.96 -26.17
CA PHE A 332 5.96 -6.89 -24.84
C PHE A 332 7.14 -5.90 -24.89
N ASP A 333 7.10 -4.90 -24.02
CA ASP A 333 8.12 -3.87 -23.91
C ASP A 333 8.73 -3.85 -22.49
N HIS A 334 10.03 -3.54 -22.42
CA HIS A 334 10.78 -3.36 -21.17
C HIS A 334 10.58 -4.53 -20.19
N ARG A 335 10.15 -4.25 -18.96
CA ARG A 335 9.99 -5.24 -17.90
C ARG A 335 9.01 -6.35 -18.24
N ALA A 336 7.95 -6.07 -19.00
CA ALA A 336 7.01 -7.11 -19.42
C ALA A 336 7.67 -8.13 -20.35
N LYS A 337 8.57 -7.67 -21.24
CA LYS A 337 9.37 -8.55 -22.11
C LYS A 337 10.31 -9.42 -21.30
N GLU A 338 11.08 -8.82 -20.39
CA GLU A 338 12.02 -9.55 -19.52
C GLU A 338 11.32 -10.66 -18.72
N VAL A 339 10.17 -10.35 -18.12
CA VAL A 339 9.41 -11.31 -17.31
C VAL A 339 8.81 -12.41 -18.17
N PHE A 340 8.30 -12.07 -19.36
CA PHE A 340 7.76 -13.06 -20.29
C PHE A 340 8.85 -14.02 -20.80
N GLU A 341 10.04 -13.52 -21.12
CA GLU A 341 11.16 -14.36 -21.57
C GLU A 341 11.65 -15.30 -20.47
N VAL A 342 11.77 -14.82 -19.22
CA VAL A 342 12.07 -15.70 -18.07
C VAL A 342 11.00 -16.78 -17.89
N MET A 343 9.73 -16.44 -18.11
CA MET A 343 8.63 -17.41 -18.04
C MET A 343 8.74 -18.50 -19.13
N LEU A 344 9.17 -18.12 -20.35
CA LEU A 344 9.42 -19.08 -21.43
C LEU A 344 10.64 -19.97 -21.13
N GLU A 345 11.72 -19.41 -20.59
CA GLU A 345 12.92 -20.14 -20.16
C GLU A 345 12.60 -21.17 -19.06
N GLN A 346 11.65 -20.85 -18.18
CA GLN A 346 11.11 -21.76 -17.16
C GLN A 346 10.18 -22.84 -17.73
N GLY A 347 9.91 -22.83 -19.05
CA GLY A 347 9.15 -23.87 -19.74
C GLY A 347 7.63 -23.73 -19.62
N HIS A 348 7.10 -22.57 -19.25
CA HIS A 348 5.65 -22.33 -19.22
C HIS A 348 5.04 -22.46 -20.63
N LYS A 349 3.94 -23.21 -20.74
CA LYS A 349 3.22 -23.46 -22.01
C LYS A 349 1.72 -23.15 -21.95
N GLY A 350 1.25 -22.60 -20.84
CA GLY A 350 -0.18 -22.37 -20.58
C GLY A 350 -0.62 -20.93 -20.84
N PRO A 351 -1.89 -20.61 -20.50
CA PRO A 351 -2.40 -19.25 -20.54
C PRO A 351 -1.57 -18.29 -19.68
N VAL A 352 -1.46 -17.05 -20.14
CA VAL A 352 -0.68 -15.99 -19.50
C VAL A 352 -1.63 -14.87 -19.11
N PHE A 353 -1.60 -14.49 -17.84
CA PHE A 353 -2.26 -13.29 -17.34
C PHE A 353 -1.37 -12.08 -17.58
N ILE A 354 -1.96 -11.02 -18.15
CA ILE A 354 -1.29 -9.75 -18.37
C ILE A 354 -2.16 -8.62 -17.83
N SER A 355 -1.64 -7.87 -16.86
CA SER A 355 -2.39 -6.76 -16.25
C SER A 355 -2.23 -5.45 -17.05
N GLY A 356 -3.29 -4.67 -17.19
CA GLY A 356 -3.25 -3.29 -17.68
C GLY A 356 -2.61 -3.16 -19.06
N VAL A 357 -2.94 -4.07 -19.98
CA VAL A 357 -2.51 -3.99 -21.38
C VAL A 357 -3.19 -2.78 -22.02
N MET A 358 -2.40 -1.98 -22.72
CA MET A 358 -2.95 -0.88 -23.52
C MET A 358 -3.61 -1.49 -24.76
N ALA A 359 -4.94 -1.44 -24.81
CA ALA A 359 -5.75 -2.07 -25.85
C ALA A 359 -6.16 -1.10 -26.98
N LYS A 360 -5.71 0.16 -26.91
CA LYS A 360 -5.97 1.20 -27.91
C LYS A 360 -5.00 1.07 -29.09
N GLY A 361 -5.51 0.62 -30.24
CA GLY A 361 -4.76 0.50 -31.49
C GLY A 361 -4.80 -0.91 -32.08
N GLU A 362 -4.15 -1.09 -33.23
CA GLU A 362 -4.10 -2.38 -33.93
C GLU A 362 -3.21 -3.41 -33.22
N THR A 363 -2.16 -2.93 -32.53
CA THR A 363 -1.24 -3.76 -31.73
C THR A 363 -1.41 -3.46 -30.26
N LEU A 364 -1.69 -4.49 -29.46
CA LEU A 364 -1.76 -4.41 -28.01
C LEU A 364 -0.37 -4.16 -27.43
N ARG A 365 -0.26 -3.41 -26.32
CA ARG A 365 1.04 -3.18 -25.67
C ARG A 365 1.04 -3.55 -24.19
N ALA A 366 1.95 -4.44 -23.82
CA ALA A 366 2.30 -4.78 -22.44
C ALA A 366 3.63 -4.09 -22.10
N GLY A 367 3.58 -3.02 -21.31
CA GLY A 367 4.74 -2.20 -20.97
C GLY A 367 5.31 -2.48 -19.59
N HIS A 368 6.22 -1.60 -19.13
CA HIS A 368 6.91 -1.77 -17.85
C HIS A 368 6.01 -1.68 -16.60
N TRP A 369 4.73 -1.32 -16.75
CA TRP A 369 3.74 -1.26 -15.67
C TRP A 369 2.91 -2.54 -15.57
N CYS A 370 2.91 -3.34 -16.64
CA CYS A 370 2.16 -4.58 -16.72
C CYS A 370 2.83 -5.63 -15.87
N ASP A 371 1.98 -6.45 -15.27
CA ASP A 371 2.35 -7.69 -14.65
C ASP A 371 2.12 -8.81 -15.66
N VAL A 372 3.07 -9.74 -15.77
CA VAL A 372 3.02 -10.87 -16.70
C VAL A 372 3.23 -12.13 -15.87
N LEU A 373 2.18 -12.94 -15.74
CA LEU A 373 2.18 -14.10 -14.84
C LEU A 373 1.60 -15.32 -15.55
N PRO A 374 2.00 -16.55 -15.17
CA PRO A 374 1.22 -17.73 -15.48
C PRO A 374 -0.20 -17.53 -14.93
N PHE A 375 -1.21 -17.74 -15.77
CA PHE A 375 -2.57 -17.80 -15.26
C PHE A 375 -2.78 -19.17 -14.62
N SER A 376 -2.90 -19.19 -13.29
CA SER A 376 -2.94 -20.42 -12.51
C SER A 376 -3.93 -20.27 -11.34
N PRO A 377 -5.25 -20.22 -11.64
CA PRO A 377 -6.26 -20.10 -10.60
C PRO A 377 -6.19 -21.23 -9.60
N ILE A 378 -6.30 -20.87 -8.32
CA ILE A 378 -6.54 -21.84 -7.26
C ILE A 378 -8.05 -22.04 -7.23
N PRO A 379 -8.58 -23.27 -7.42
CA PRO A 379 -10.02 -23.49 -7.41
C PRO A 379 -10.61 -23.27 -6.02
N ASP A 380 -11.93 -23.21 -5.95
CA ASP A 380 -12.65 -23.40 -4.69
C ASP A 380 -12.59 -24.89 -4.28
N ALA A 381 -12.85 -25.16 -3.00
CA ALA A 381 -12.80 -26.52 -2.44
C ALA A 381 -13.95 -27.42 -2.89
#